data_AF-A0AB72X419-F1
#
_entry.id   AF-A0AB72X419-F1
#
_cell.length_a   1.000
_cell.length_b   1.000
_cell.length_c   1.000
_cell.angle_alpha   90.00
_cell.angle_beta   90.00
_cell.angle_gamma   90.00
#
_symmetry.space_group_name_H-M   'P 1'
#
loop_
_entity.id
_entity.type
_entity.pdbx_description
1 polymer ?
#
loop_
_entity_poly.entity_id
_entity_poly.type
_entity_poly.pdbx_seq_one_letter_code
_entity_poly.pdbx_strand_id
1 'polypeptide(L)'
;MGIEDRLENWSRVVRDPSWQPQYCASWARLAVAMRDAECGAPQAIVSIDVNDGWLVEQAWQKIADPVAKRLLQYHYVHRMPAEMVCRILVRKYGASPHTLKHWKVRLAKAQSIMSHVIDSEVARVQMTKAVRAAAAAVTVTAAPLAA
;
A
#
# COMPACT_ATOMS: atom_id res chain seq x y z
N MET A 1 14.30 -5.78 4.66
CA MET A 1 13.10 -5.00 5.03
C MET A 1 11.95 -5.98 5.13
N GLY A 2 11.29 -6.07 6.30
CA GLY A 2 10.17 -6.98 6.49
C GLY A 2 8.92 -6.49 5.75
N ILE A 3 7.93 -7.37 5.55
CA ILE A 3 6.65 -6.98 4.96
C ILE A 3 5.91 -5.95 5.83
N GLU A 4 6.10 -6.01 7.15
CA GLU A 4 5.51 -5.07 8.10
C GLU A 4 6.06 -3.65 7.94
N ASP A 5 7.37 -3.51 7.74
CA ASP A 5 8.02 -2.21 7.51
C ASP A 5 7.51 -1.55 6.21
N ARG A 6 7.33 -2.35 5.15
CA ARG A 6 6.81 -1.90 3.86
C ARG A 6 5.34 -1.47 3.95
N LEU A 7 4.53 -2.22 4.71
CA LEU A 7 3.14 -1.86 4.97
C LEU A 7 3.01 -0.60 5.84
N GLU A 8 3.92 -0.41 6.81
CA GLU A 8 3.97 0.82 7.60
C GLU A 8 4.40 2.01 6.74
N ASN A 9 5.40 1.86 5.87
CA ASN A 9 5.80 2.87 4.89
C ASN A 9 4.65 3.21 3.92
N TRP A 10 3.97 2.19 3.38
CA TRP A 10 2.76 2.36 2.56
C TRP A 10 1.68 3.15 3.29
N SER A 11 1.43 2.84 4.57
CA SER A 11 0.44 3.59 5.37
C SER A 11 0.79 5.07 5.48
N ARG A 12 2.08 5.41 5.55
CA ARG A 12 2.55 6.81 5.60
C ARG A 12 2.34 7.48 4.25
N VAL A 13 2.71 6.82 3.15
CA VAL A 13 2.52 7.34 1.77
C VAL A 13 1.05 7.60 1.47
N VAL A 14 0.14 6.68 1.80
CA VAL A 14 -1.30 6.83 1.51
C VAL A 14 -1.95 7.91 2.38
N ARG A 15 -1.48 8.08 3.62
CA ARG A 15 -1.99 9.09 4.55
C ARG A 15 -1.36 10.46 4.37
N ASP A 16 -0.30 10.56 3.56
CA ASP A 16 0.44 11.80 3.38
C ASP A 16 -0.49 12.88 2.78
N PRO A 17 -0.70 14.00 3.49
CA PRO A 17 -1.56 15.10 3.03
C PRO A 17 -1.08 15.73 1.72
N SER A 18 0.19 15.54 1.33
CA SER A 18 0.72 16.09 0.08
C SER A 18 0.10 15.45 -1.17
N TRP A 19 -0.42 14.22 -1.05
CA TRP A 19 -0.99 13.46 -2.17
C TRP A 19 -2.52 13.34 -2.13
N GLN A 20 -3.16 13.80 -1.05
CA GLN A 20 -4.62 13.91 -0.98
C GLN A 20 -5.06 15.30 -1.45
N PRO A 21 -6.17 15.44 -2.19
CA PRO A 21 -6.77 16.76 -2.40
C PRO A 21 -7.12 17.31 -1.01
N GLN A 22 -6.31 18.26 -0.54
CA GLN A 22 -6.16 18.53 0.89
C GLN A 22 -7.48 18.91 1.56
N TYR A 23 -8.45 19.43 0.81
CA TYR A 23 -9.72 19.90 1.34
C TYR A 23 -10.85 19.74 0.31
N CYS A 24 -11.90 18.99 0.66
CA CYS A 24 -13.15 18.94 -0.09
C CYS A 24 -14.13 20.10 0.27
N ALA A 25 -13.82 20.88 1.32
CA ALA A 25 -14.56 22.07 1.73
C ALA A 25 -13.68 23.04 2.54
N SER A 26 -13.99 24.34 2.51
CA SER A 26 -13.22 25.41 3.19
C SER A 26 -13.16 25.23 4.72
N TRP A 27 -14.20 24.68 5.34
CA TRP A 27 -14.23 24.44 6.78
C TRP A 27 -13.31 23.29 7.22
N ALA A 28 -13.14 22.26 6.38
CA ALA A 28 -12.18 21.19 6.63
C ALA A 28 -10.73 21.72 6.64
N ARG A 29 -10.45 22.75 5.83
CA ARG A 29 -9.16 23.46 5.82
C ARG A 29 -8.88 24.18 7.12
N LEU A 30 -9.87 24.93 7.62
CA LEU A 30 -9.74 25.66 8.87
C LEU A 30 -9.56 24.70 10.07
N ALA A 31 -10.32 23.61 10.13
CA ALA A 31 -10.23 22.64 11.22
C ALA A 31 -8.88 21.90 11.28
N VAL A 32 -8.23 21.67 10.13
CA VAL A 32 -6.87 21.10 10.07
C VAL A 32 -5.83 22.14 10.49
N ALA A 33 -5.92 23.37 9.97
CA ALA A 33 -5.02 24.45 10.34
C ALA A 33 -5.02 24.76 11.86
N MET A 34 -6.18 24.65 12.51
CA MET A 34 -6.30 24.83 13.96
C MET A 34 -5.67 23.66 14.75
N ARG A 35 -5.73 22.42 14.26
CA ARG A 35 -5.10 21.25 14.92
C ARG A 35 -3.58 21.24 14.74
N ASP A 36 -3.11 21.57 13.55
CA ASP A 36 -1.67 21.59 13.24
C ASP A 36 -0.96 22.72 13.99
N ALA A 37 -1.66 23.81 14.31
CA ALA A 37 -1.17 24.88 15.19
C ALA A 37 -0.95 24.41 16.64
N GLU A 38 -1.62 23.35 17.09
CA GLU A 38 -1.50 22.79 18.45
C GLU A 38 -0.46 21.66 18.54
N CYS A 39 -0.10 21.02 17.43
CA CYS A 39 0.87 19.93 17.39
C CYS A 39 2.31 20.45 17.25
N GLY A 40 2.91 20.81 18.38
CA GLY A 40 4.34 21.10 18.48
C GLY A 40 5.24 19.89 18.13
N ALA A 41 6.27 20.18 17.34
CA ALA A 41 7.43 19.38 16.94
C ALA A 41 7.26 18.35 15.79
N PRO A 42 8.10 18.42 14.74
CA PRO A 42 8.13 17.42 13.67
C PRO A 42 8.67 16.10 14.22
N GLN A 43 7.82 15.06 14.22
CA GLN A 43 8.25 13.70 14.52
C GLN A 43 9.37 13.29 13.55
N ALA A 44 10.40 12.62 14.09
CA ALA A 44 11.60 12.21 13.37
C ALA A 44 11.27 11.72 11.94
N ILE A 45 11.75 12.47 10.95
CA ILE A 45 11.47 12.24 9.53
C ILE A 45 12.24 10.99 9.12
N VAL A 46 11.66 9.81 9.36
CA VAL A 46 12.06 8.60 8.64
C VAL A 46 11.69 8.87 7.19
N SER A 47 12.69 8.95 6.31
CA SER A 47 12.48 9.26 4.90
C SER A 47 11.49 8.25 4.31
N ILE A 48 10.33 8.75 3.92
CA ILE A 48 9.27 7.96 3.32
C ILE A 48 9.79 7.46 1.96
N ASP A 49 9.84 6.15 1.76
CA ASP A 49 10.15 5.59 0.45
C ASP A 49 8.87 5.63 -0.40
N VAL A 50 8.71 6.73 -1.13
CA VAL A 50 7.54 6.98 -1.99
C VAL A 50 7.43 5.91 -3.08
N ASN A 51 8.55 5.42 -3.62
CA ASN A 51 8.56 4.42 -4.69
C ASN A 51 8.06 3.07 -4.18
N ASP A 52 8.54 2.63 -3.01
CA ASP A 52 8.06 1.40 -2.39
C ASP A 52 6.59 1.50 -2.00
N GLY A 53 6.15 2.65 -1.46
CA GLY A 53 4.74 2.86 -1.12
C GLY A 53 3.81 2.79 -2.31
N TRP A 54 4.18 3.38 -3.46
CA TRP A 54 3.39 3.26 -4.70
C TRP A 54 3.37 1.84 -5.27
N LEU A 55 4.48 1.11 -5.14
CA LEU A 55 4.54 -0.29 -5.54
C LEU A 55 3.60 -1.14 -4.67
N VAL A 56 3.59 -0.92 -3.36
CA VAL A 56 2.68 -1.60 -2.43
C VAL A 56 1.22 -1.20 -2.71
N GLU A 57 0.94 0.04 -3.05
CA GLU A 57 -0.42 0.50 -3.43
C GLU A 57 -0.90 -0.21 -4.71
N GLN A 58 -0.06 -0.30 -5.74
CA GLN A 58 -0.40 -1.04 -6.96
C GLN A 58 -0.65 -2.53 -6.69
N ALA A 59 0.17 -3.15 -5.83
CA ALA A 59 -0.02 -4.52 -5.40
C ALA A 59 -1.33 -4.68 -4.60
N TRP A 60 -1.61 -3.77 -3.67
CA TRP A 60 -2.84 -3.77 -2.87
C TRP A 60 -4.10 -3.70 -3.75
N GLN A 61 -4.07 -2.89 -4.81
CA GLN A 61 -5.19 -2.77 -5.74
C GLN A 61 -5.52 -4.10 -6.43
N LYS A 62 -4.50 -4.94 -6.70
CA LYS A 62 -4.61 -6.23 -7.38
C LYS A 62 -4.95 -7.42 -6.49
N ILE A 63 -5.03 -7.23 -5.17
CA ILE A 63 -5.47 -8.29 -4.26
C ILE A 63 -6.90 -8.73 -4.61
N ALA A 64 -7.07 -10.01 -4.94
CA ALA A 64 -8.35 -10.60 -5.29
C ALA A 64 -9.26 -10.84 -4.06
N ASP A 65 -8.69 -11.16 -2.90
CA ASP A 65 -9.46 -11.38 -1.66
C ASP A 65 -9.95 -10.04 -1.07
N PRO A 66 -11.27 -9.76 -1.10
CA PRO A 66 -11.81 -8.50 -0.58
C PRO A 66 -11.64 -8.37 0.93
N VAL A 67 -11.57 -9.49 1.67
CA VAL A 67 -11.40 -9.49 3.12
C VAL A 67 -9.97 -9.09 3.49
N ALA A 68 -8.96 -9.74 2.91
CA ALA A 68 -7.56 -9.36 3.11
C ALA A 68 -7.30 -7.90 2.70
N LYS A 69 -7.86 -7.47 1.55
CA LYS A 69 -7.72 -6.10 1.04
C LYS A 69 -8.22 -5.05 2.05
N ARG A 70 -9.44 -5.24 2.57
CA ARG A 70 -10.03 -4.32 3.55
C ARG A 70 -9.39 -4.42 4.92
N LEU A 71 -8.96 -5.62 5.34
CA LEU A 71 -8.25 -5.82 6.60
C LEU A 71 -6.96 -5.00 6.64
N LEU A 72 -6.13 -5.08 5.59
CA LEU A 72 -4.87 -4.33 5.51
C LEU A 72 -5.12 -2.82 5.49
N GLN A 73 -6.13 -2.37 4.74
CA GLN A 73 -6.52 -0.96 4.69
C GLN A 73 -6.95 -0.44 6.08
N TYR A 74 -7.83 -1.18 6.75
CA TYR A 74 -8.33 -0.77 8.07
C TYR A 74 -7.26 -0.81 9.16
N HIS A 75 -6.35 -1.78 9.09
CA HIS A 75 -5.30 -1.91 10.09
C HIS A 75 -4.17 -0.91 9.91
N TYR A 76 -3.59 -0.80 8.70
CA TYR A 76 -2.41 0.02 8.45
C TYR A 76 -2.78 1.46 8.09
N VAL A 77 -3.72 1.67 7.17
CA VAL A 77 -4.07 3.04 6.71
C VAL A 77 -4.97 3.75 7.71
N HIS A 78 -6.04 3.10 8.19
CA HIS A 78 -6.97 3.74 9.13
C HIS A 78 -6.55 3.59 10.61
N ARG A 79 -5.53 2.78 10.91
CA ARG A 79 -5.05 2.49 12.28
C ARG A 79 -6.18 2.10 13.24
N MET A 80 -7.20 1.39 12.76
CA MET A 80 -8.31 0.96 13.58
C MET A 80 -7.92 -0.21 14.48
N PRO A 81 -8.46 -0.28 15.71
CA PRO A 81 -8.19 -1.39 16.61
C PRO A 81 -8.76 -2.69 16.04
N ALA A 82 -8.04 -3.79 16.24
CA ALA A 82 -8.35 -5.11 15.70
C ALA A 82 -9.82 -5.52 15.92
N GLU A 83 -10.36 -5.24 17.10
CA GLU A 83 -11.75 -5.57 17.44
C GLU A 83 -12.78 -4.86 16.57
N MET A 84 -12.54 -3.59 16.21
CA MET A 84 -13.43 -2.84 15.33
C MET A 84 -13.34 -3.39 13.91
N VAL A 85 -12.12 -3.64 13.42
CA VAL A 85 -11.90 -4.20 12.08
C VAL A 85 -12.62 -5.55 11.94
N CYS A 86 -12.44 -6.44 12.92
CA CYS A 86 -13.12 -7.72 12.99
C CYS A 86 -14.66 -7.57 12.93
N ARG A 87 -15.23 -6.67 13.75
CA ARG A 87 -16.69 -6.41 13.76
C ARG A 87 -17.20 -5.91 12.40
N ILE A 88 -16.48 -5.00 11.76
CA ILE A 88 -16.85 -4.45 10.44
C ILE A 88 -16.82 -5.55 9.38
N LEU A 89 -15.76 -6.34 9.34
CA LEU A 89 -15.59 -7.40 8.35
C LEU A 89 -16.65 -8.50 8.51
N VAL A 90 -17.02 -8.86 9.73
CA VAL A 90 -18.11 -9.82 9.98
C VAL A 90 -19.46 -9.31 9.50
N ARG A 91 -19.80 -8.06 9.84
CA ARG A 91 -21.06 -7.47 9.39
C ARG A 91 -21.16 -7.40 7.87
N LYS A 92 -20.04 -7.13 7.19
CA LYS A 92 -20.02 -6.91 5.74
C LYS A 92 -19.91 -8.19 4.90
N TYR A 93 -19.16 -9.18 5.38
CA TYR A 93 -18.83 -10.40 4.62
C TYR A 93 -19.42 -11.68 5.25
N GLY A 94 -20.21 -11.57 6.32
CA GLY A 94 -21.02 -12.67 6.84
C GLY A 94 -20.24 -13.80 7.53
N ALA A 95 -19.02 -13.56 8.00
CA ALA A 95 -18.24 -14.58 8.70
C ALA A 95 -18.72 -14.77 10.16
N SER A 96 -18.78 -16.02 10.65
CA SER A 96 -19.16 -16.32 12.03
C SER A 96 -18.22 -15.64 13.05
N PRO A 97 -18.71 -15.21 14.24
CA PRO A 97 -17.87 -14.67 15.31
C PRO A 97 -16.71 -15.60 15.73
N HIS A 98 -16.85 -16.90 15.53
CA HIS A 98 -15.78 -17.87 15.80
C HIS A 98 -14.60 -17.78 14.82
N THR A 99 -14.84 -17.34 13.59
CA THR A 99 -13.80 -17.18 12.58
C THR A 99 -12.92 -15.94 12.82
N LEU A 100 -13.28 -15.06 13.77
CA LEU A 100 -12.52 -13.86 14.18
C LEU A 100 -11.64 -14.05 15.42
N LYS A 101 -11.75 -15.18 16.13
CA LYS A 101 -10.96 -15.42 17.37
C LYS A 101 -9.43 -15.33 17.16
N HIS A 102 -8.97 -15.40 15.90
CA HIS A 102 -7.56 -15.38 15.55
C HIS A 102 -7.20 -14.19 14.65
N TRP A 103 -7.34 -12.96 15.16
CA TRP A 103 -6.88 -11.72 14.51
C TRP A 103 -5.47 -11.88 13.92
N LYS A 104 -4.53 -12.37 14.74
CA LYS A 104 -3.12 -12.57 14.34
C LYS A 104 -2.97 -13.46 13.11
N VAL A 105 -3.75 -14.55 13.04
CA VAL A 105 -3.70 -15.49 11.91
C VAL A 105 -4.24 -14.86 10.63
N ARG A 106 -5.34 -14.08 10.74
CA ARG A 106 -5.90 -13.37 9.57
C ARG A 106 -4.97 -12.27 9.08
N LEU A 107 -4.38 -11.52 10.00
CA LEU A 107 -3.40 -10.50 9.67
C LEU A 107 -2.19 -11.13 8.98
N ALA A 108 -1.63 -12.21 9.54
CA ALA A 108 -0.53 -12.95 8.93
C ALA A 108 -0.89 -13.50 7.53
N LYS A 109 -2.11 -14.02 7.36
CA LYS A 109 -2.58 -14.48 6.05
C LYS A 109 -2.69 -13.33 5.06
N ALA A 110 -3.21 -12.18 5.47
CA ALA A 110 -3.30 -11.00 4.63
C ALA A 110 -1.92 -10.44 4.27
N GLN A 111 -0.99 -10.39 5.22
CA GLN A 111 0.42 -10.03 4.99
C GLN A 111 1.09 -11.00 4.00
N SER A 112 0.85 -12.30 4.13
CA SER A 112 1.36 -13.32 3.20
C SER A 112 0.81 -13.15 1.78
N ILE A 113 -0.49 -12.89 1.64
CA ILE A 113 -1.11 -12.58 0.34
C ILE A 113 -0.47 -11.32 -0.25
N MET A 114 -0.31 -10.26 0.54
CA MET A 114 0.32 -9.04 0.10
C MET A 114 1.75 -9.27 -0.38
N SER A 115 2.57 -10.00 0.39
CA SER A 115 3.94 -10.34 0.01
C SER A 115 3.98 -11.02 -1.36
N HIS A 116 3.15 -12.04 -1.57
CA HIS A 116 3.09 -12.76 -2.84
C HIS A 116 2.70 -11.86 -4.02
N VAL A 117 1.72 -10.97 -3.82
CA VAL A 117 1.29 -10.04 -4.87
C VAL A 117 2.38 -9.02 -5.17
N ILE A 118 3.07 -8.51 -4.15
CA ILE A 118 4.22 -7.63 -4.32
C ILE A 118 5.33 -8.32 -5.11
N ASP A 119 5.70 -9.55 -4.74
CA ASP A 119 6.75 -10.31 -5.41
C ASP A 119 6.40 -10.57 -6.88
N SER A 120 5.12 -10.85 -7.15
CA SER A 120 4.58 -11.00 -8.51
C SER A 120 4.70 -9.71 -9.33
N GLU A 121 4.43 -8.55 -8.72
CA GLU A 121 4.57 -7.25 -9.38
C GLU A 121 6.03 -6.87 -9.64
N VAL A 122 6.92 -7.13 -8.67
CA VAL A 122 8.36 -6.90 -8.83
C VAL A 122 8.90 -7.75 -9.98
N ALA A 123 8.55 -9.04 -10.02
CA ALA A 123 8.93 -9.95 -11.11
C ALA A 123 8.41 -9.45 -12.47
N ARG A 124 7.16 -8.98 -12.53
CA ARG A 124 6.57 -8.43 -13.77
C ARG A 124 7.32 -7.19 -14.27
N VAL A 125 7.70 -6.28 -13.38
CA VAL A 125 8.47 -5.08 -13.73
C VAL A 125 9.86 -5.44 -14.23
N GLN A 126 10.54 -6.36 -13.55
CA GLN A 126 11.86 -6.86 -13.98
C GLN A 126 11.80 -7.54 -15.34
N MET A 127 10.79 -8.40 -15.58
CA MET A 127 10.60 -9.08 -16.86
C MET A 127 10.34 -8.08 -17.99
N THR A 128 9.49 -7.07 -17.75
CA THR A 128 9.22 -6.01 -18.73
C THR A 128 10.49 -5.23 -19.08
N LYS A 129 11.33 -4.94 -18.07
CA LYS A 129 12.62 -4.26 -18.28
C LYS A 129 13.59 -5.12 -19.08
N ALA A 130 13.67 -6.42 -18.79
CA ALA A 130 14.53 -7.37 -19.51
C ALA A 130 14.10 -7.50 -20.98
N VAL A 131 12.79 -7.60 -21.26
CA VAL A 131 12.25 -7.65 -22.62
C VAL A 131 12.58 -6.38 -23.40
N ARG A 132 12.44 -5.20 -22.78
CA ARG A 132 12.81 -3.93 -23.41
C ARG A 132 14.31 -3.83 -23.70
N ALA A 133 15.16 -4.29 -22.78
CA ALA A 133 16.61 -4.31 -22.98
C ALA A 133 17.00 -5.27 -24.12
N ALA A 134 16.38 -6.45 -24.19
CA ALA A 134 16.59 -7.40 -25.28
C ALA A 134 16.13 -6.82 -26.63
N ALA A 135 14.96 -6.17 -26.69
CA ALA A 135 14.47 -5.51 -27.90
C ALA A 135 15.39 -4.36 -28.36
N ALA A 136 15.94 -3.58 -27.42
CA ALA A 136 16.93 -2.53 -27.72
C ALA A 136 18.26 -3.11 -28.24
N ALA A 137 18.72 -4.23 -27.69
CA ALA A 137 19.93 -4.90 -28.16
C ALA A 137 19.76 -5.44 -29.60
N VAL A 138 18.61 -6.05 -29.91
CA VAL A 138 18.30 -6.58 -31.25
C VAL A 138 18.22 -5.47 -32.30
N THR A 139 17.66 -4.31 -31.94
CA THR A 139 17.57 -3.16 -32.86
C THR A 139 18.92 -2.49 -33.13
N VAL A 140 19.83 -2.47 -32.14
CA VAL A 140 21.21 -1.98 -32.34
C VAL A 140 22.03 -2.92 -33.23
N THR A 141 21.86 -4.24 -33.09
CA THR A 141 22.56 -5.22 -33.96
C THR A 141 22.01 -5.27 -35.39
N ALA A 142 20.78 -4.80 -35.60
CA ALA A 142 20.14 -4.75 -36.92
C ALA A 142 20.36 -3.42 -37.67
N ALA A 143 21.12 -2.48 -37.10
CA ALA A 143 21.53 -1.27 -37.81
C ALA A 143 22.46 -1.68 -38.97
N PRO A 144 22.05 -1.49 -40.24
CA PRO A 144 22.89 -1.86 -41.36
C PRO A 144 24.12 -0.94 -41.38
N LEU A 145 25.29 -1.55 -41.58
CA LEU A 145 26.48 -0.87 -42.10
C LEU A 145 26.09 -0.17 -43.41
N ALA A 146 25.68 1.09 -43.31
CA ALA A 146 25.42 1.93 -44.46
C ALA A 146 26.70 2.72 -44.77
N ALA A 147 27.31 2.33 -45.90
CA ALA A 147 28.34 2.98 -46.71
C ALA A 147 29.78 3.02 -46.16
#